data_AF-A0A8T6LS65-F1
#
_entry.id   AF-A0A8T6LS65-F1
#
_cell.length_a   1.000
_cell.length_b   1.000
_cell.length_c   1.000
_cell.angle_alpha   90.00
_cell.angle_beta   90.00
_cell.angle_gamma   90.00
#
_symmetry.space_group_name_H-M   'P 1'
#
loop_
_entity.id
_entity.type
_entity.pdbx_description
1 polymer ?
#
loop_
_entity_poly.entity_id
_entity_poly.type
_entity_poly.pdbx_seq_one_letter_code
_entity_poly.pdbx_strand_id
1 'polypeptide(L)'
;MNLQTLWRNVESRLNEDRPDWREDITRFGQVSAVESRNEGNAWSNQEVFRALLMAVLSVGDWSKIESIKPDLEERFSGFDLEKYARRSESYVTDILVPWFEDETRKAGFPYLKDGLIELIGAADILVKHCEKNDGAADSYFTQLMKKHDDDPKQVALCLGMEGSEHKLPSLGVPLAAEALKNLGFDVAKPDRHVCRAVAVFGLIDIEPLGKKFEAPAKKKEILRQTMAKVEEIANAADKRIAFIDNAIWMLGAKEPSGLHLTSQQLAELAGINLIQRKAMNGLLALLD
;
A
#
# COMPACT_ATOMS: atom_id res chain seq x y z
N MET A 1 7.53 18.92 -15.66
CA MET A 1 8.51 17.81 -15.54
C MET A 1 8.10 16.71 -16.50
N ASN A 2 9.04 16.09 -17.21
CA ASN A 2 8.75 14.95 -18.09
C ASN A 2 8.71 13.66 -17.25
N LEU A 3 7.55 12.99 -17.17
CA LEU A 3 7.35 11.78 -16.35
C LEU A 3 8.18 10.58 -16.84
N GLN A 4 8.41 10.48 -18.15
CA GLN A 4 9.25 9.43 -18.71
C GLN A 4 10.71 9.61 -18.28
N THR A 5 11.21 10.86 -18.24
CA THR A 5 12.54 11.17 -17.71
C THR A 5 12.64 10.85 -16.23
N LEU A 6 11.63 11.23 -15.42
CA LEU A 6 11.58 10.89 -14.00
C LEU A 6 11.67 9.37 -13.80
N TRP A 7 10.88 8.60 -14.56
CA TRP A 7 10.90 7.14 -14.47
C TRP A 7 12.27 6.55 -14.82
N ARG A 8 12.91 7.00 -15.90
CA ARG A 8 14.28 6.55 -16.25
C ARG A 8 15.29 6.82 -15.15
N ASN A 9 15.16 7.94 -14.44
CA ASN A 9 16.05 8.27 -13.32
C ASN A 9 15.79 7.35 -12.11
N VAL A 10 14.53 7.06 -11.81
CA VAL A 10 14.14 6.08 -10.76
C VAL A 10 14.72 4.70 -11.09
N GLU A 11 14.54 4.26 -12.34
CA GLU A 11 15.05 2.97 -12.82
C GLU A 11 16.58 2.88 -12.78
N SER A 12 17.29 3.92 -13.23
CA SER A 12 18.75 3.98 -13.15
C SER A 12 19.23 3.89 -11.70
N ARG A 13 18.62 4.66 -10.80
CA ARG A 13 18.94 4.65 -9.37
C ARG A 13 18.75 3.26 -8.75
N LEU A 14 17.65 2.59 -9.05
CA LEU A 14 17.40 1.23 -8.56
C LEU A 14 18.35 0.21 -9.18
N ASN A 15 18.68 0.31 -10.47
CA ASN A 15 19.65 -0.59 -11.10
C ASN A 15 21.06 -0.48 -10.47
N GLU A 16 21.47 0.73 -10.09
CA GLU A 16 22.77 0.99 -9.47
C GLU A 16 22.82 0.48 -8.02
N ASP A 17 21.83 0.85 -7.21
CA ASP A 17 21.90 0.70 -5.76
C ASP A 17 21.14 -0.55 -5.24
N ARG A 18 20.31 -1.19 -6.08
CA ARG A 18 19.55 -2.41 -5.77
C ARG A 18 19.34 -3.29 -7.02
N PRO A 19 20.37 -3.98 -7.53
CA PRO A 19 20.29 -4.69 -8.82
C PRO A 19 19.11 -5.67 -8.97
N ASP A 20 18.72 -6.36 -7.90
CA ASP A 20 17.65 -7.38 -7.90
C ASP A 20 16.23 -6.80 -7.65
N TRP A 21 16.04 -5.49 -7.77
CA TRP A 21 14.78 -4.82 -7.42
C TRP A 21 13.58 -5.31 -8.23
N ARG A 22 13.77 -5.78 -9.47
CA ARG A 22 12.67 -6.28 -10.31
C ARG A 22 12.21 -7.66 -9.85
N GLU A 23 13.14 -8.51 -9.49
CA GLU A 23 12.89 -9.82 -8.88
C GLU A 23 12.15 -9.64 -7.57
N ASP A 24 12.54 -8.65 -6.76
CA ASP A 24 11.83 -8.31 -5.52
C ASP A 24 10.37 -7.92 -5.78
N ILE A 25 10.11 -7.04 -6.75
CA ILE A 25 8.74 -6.66 -7.13
C ILE A 25 7.95 -7.88 -7.61
N THR A 26 8.59 -8.78 -8.35
CA THR A 26 7.96 -10.04 -8.79
C THR A 26 7.58 -10.91 -7.59
N ARG A 27 8.46 -11.03 -6.59
CA ARG A 27 8.19 -11.80 -5.36
C ARG A 27 7.10 -11.19 -4.47
N PHE A 28 6.78 -9.90 -4.63
CA PHE A 28 5.63 -9.31 -3.94
C PHE A 28 4.30 -9.89 -4.43
N GLY A 29 4.23 -10.40 -5.67
CA GLY A 29 3.05 -11.08 -6.24
C GLY A 29 1.90 -10.16 -6.63
N GLN A 30 2.07 -8.84 -6.51
CA GLN A 30 1.02 -7.87 -6.81
C GLN A 30 0.84 -7.63 -8.31
N VAL A 31 1.94 -7.62 -9.08
CA VAL A 31 1.88 -7.48 -10.54
C VAL A 31 1.19 -8.70 -11.15
N SER A 32 1.53 -9.91 -10.70
CA SER A 32 0.88 -11.13 -11.15
C SER A 32 -0.59 -11.20 -10.72
N ALA A 33 -0.95 -10.71 -9.53
CA ALA A 33 -2.36 -10.61 -9.14
C ALA A 33 -3.17 -9.72 -10.09
N VAL A 34 -2.59 -8.59 -10.54
CA VAL A 34 -3.22 -7.70 -11.53
C VAL A 34 -3.37 -8.40 -12.88
N GLU A 35 -2.35 -9.12 -13.34
CA GLU A 35 -2.40 -9.90 -14.58
C GLU A 35 -3.49 -10.98 -14.50
N SER A 36 -3.50 -11.78 -13.44
CA SER A 36 -4.52 -12.82 -13.21
C SER A 36 -5.93 -12.25 -13.22
N ARG A 37 -6.19 -11.09 -12.59
CA ARG A 37 -7.52 -10.48 -12.62
C ARG A 37 -7.89 -9.97 -14.01
N ASN A 38 -6.95 -9.38 -14.76
CA ASN A 38 -7.20 -8.93 -16.13
C ASN A 38 -7.53 -10.10 -17.08
N GLU A 39 -7.06 -11.30 -16.77
CA GLU A 39 -7.42 -12.55 -17.46
C GLU A 39 -8.81 -13.08 -17.05
N GLY A 40 -9.49 -12.42 -16.12
CA GLY A 40 -10.84 -12.76 -15.66
C GLY A 40 -10.88 -13.71 -14.46
N ASN A 41 -9.75 -13.99 -13.81
CA ASN A 41 -9.72 -14.82 -12.61
C ASN A 41 -10.39 -14.11 -11.42
N ALA A 42 -11.10 -14.89 -10.60
CA ALA A 42 -11.71 -14.46 -9.35
C ALA A 42 -10.99 -15.10 -8.16
N TRP A 43 -11.05 -14.46 -7.00
CA TRP A 43 -10.37 -14.95 -5.79
C TRP A 43 -11.31 -15.73 -4.88
N SER A 44 -10.78 -16.80 -4.29
CA SER A 44 -11.41 -17.54 -3.21
C SER A 44 -11.48 -16.72 -1.92
N ASN A 45 -12.32 -17.14 -0.97
CA ASN A 45 -12.41 -16.50 0.35
C ASN A 45 -11.05 -16.54 1.10
N GLN A 46 -10.28 -17.61 0.91
CA GLN A 46 -8.94 -17.76 1.47
C GLN A 46 -7.97 -16.73 0.90
N GLU A 47 -7.98 -16.54 -0.42
CA GLU A 47 -7.13 -15.55 -1.10
C GLU A 47 -7.53 -14.13 -0.72
N VAL A 48 -8.83 -13.85 -0.59
CA VAL A 48 -9.33 -12.55 -0.12
C VAL A 48 -8.87 -12.27 1.30
N PHE A 49 -9.01 -13.23 2.21
CA PHE A 49 -8.54 -13.05 3.59
C PHE A 49 -7.01 -12.88 3.64
N ARG A 50 -6.26 -13.67 2.87
CA ARG A 50 -4.81 -13.52 2.75
C ARG A 50 -4.43 -12.13 2.25
N ALA A 51 -5.11 -11.59 1.24
CA ALA A 51 -4.86 -10.26 0.70
C ALA A 51 -5.06 -9.15 1.75
N LEU A 52 -6.12 -9.25 2.55
CA LEU A 52 -6.41 -8.32 3.66
C LEU A 52 -5.38 -8.44 4.78
N LEU A 53 -5.05 -9.66 5.20
CA LEU A 53 -4.04 -9.89 6.22
C LEU A 53 -2.68 -9.32 5.78
N MET A 54 -2.27 -9.59 4.54
CA MET A 54 -1.02 -9.05 4.00
C MET A 54 -1.02 -7.52 3.95
N ALA A 55 -2.17 -6.89 3.67
CA ALA A 55 -2.30 -5.44 3.74
C ALA A 55 -2.07 -4.93 5.17
N VAL A 56 -2.70 -5.53 6.18
CA VAL A 56 -2.51 -5.17 7.60
C VAL A 56 -1.05 -5.36 8.03
N LEU A 57 -0.43 -6.48 7.65
CA LEU A 57 0.96 -6.79 7.99
C LEU A 57 1.97 -5.89 7.28
N SER A 58 1.62 -5.29 6.13
CA SER A 58 2.48 -4.36 5.38
C SER A 58 2.87 -3.07 6.11
N VAL A 59 2.31 -2.84 7.31
CA VAL A 59 2.69 -1.74 8.22
C VAL A 59 4.02 -2.04 8.94
N GLY A 60 4.32 -3.32 9.18
CA GLY A 60 5.51 -3.77 9.88
C GLY A 60 6.79 -3.63 9.05
N ASP A 61 7.91 -4.07 9.64
CA ASP A 61 9.15 -4.23 8.89
C ASP A 61 8.97 -5.35 7.87
N TRP A 62 8.94 -4.99 6.59
CA TRP A 62 8.66 -5.94 5.52
C TRP A 62 9.65 -7.11 5.49
N SER A 63 10.92 -6.89 5.85
CA SER A 63 11.91 -7.97 5.87
C SER A 63 11.55 -9.04 6.91
N LYS A 64 10.98 -8.63 8.05
CA LYS A 64 10.52 -9.54 9.10
C LYS A 64 9.24 -10.24 8.70
N ILE A 65 8.28 -9.50 8.15
CA ILE A 65 7.02 -10.06 7.64
C ILE A 65 7.28 -11.07 6.52
N GLU A 66 8.18 -10.77 5.59
CA GLU A 66 8.56 -11.66 4.48
C GLU A 66 9.16 -12.97 5.01
N SER A 67 10.03 -12.91 6.02
CA SER A 67 10.66 -14.11 6.59
C SER A 67 9.67 -15.09 7.23
N ILE A 68 8.51 -14.62 7.69
CA ILE A 68 7.48 -15.45 8.34
C ILE A 68 6.31 -15.79 7.41
N LYS A 69 6.31 -15.28 6.17
CA LYS A 69 5.25 -15.57 5.18
C LYS A 69 4.94 -17.06 5.02
N PRO A 70 5.94 -17.99 4.98
CA PRO A 70 5.67 -19.41 4.86
C PRO A 70 4.81 -19.99 6.00
N ASP A 71 4.93 -19.42 7.21
CA ASP A 71 4.25 -19.91 8.41
C ASP A 71 2.82 -19.35 8.55
N LEU A 72 2.50 -18.27 7.83
CA LEU A 72 1.22 -17.57 7.97
C LEU A 72 0.03 -18.46 7.61
N GLU A 73 0.17 -19.36 6.64
CA GLU A 73 -0.91 -20.24 6.23
C GLU A 73 -1.37 -21.13 7.37
N GLU A 74 -0.45 -21.86 8.00
CA GLU A 74 -0.74 -22.67 9.18
C GLU A 74 -1.28 -21.78 10.30
N ARG A 75 -0.62 -20.65 10.57
CA ARG A 75 -0.94 -19.76 11.68
C ARG A 75 -2.37 -19.21 11.59
N PHE A 76 -2.83 -18.94 10.38
CA PHE A 76 -4.16 -18.43 10.08
C PHE A 76 -5.10 -19.52 9.55
N SER A 77 -4.83 -20.79 9.87
CA SER A 77 -5.71 -21.93 9.56
C SER A 77 -6.08 -22.05 8.08
N GLY A 78 -5.08 -22.01 7.19
CA GLY A 78 -5.30 -22.04 5.74
C GLY A 78 -5.94 -20.77 5.19
N PHE A 79 -5.79 -19.65 5.91
CA PHE A 79 -6.48 -18.38 5.62
C PHE A 79 -8.03 -18.52 5.61
N ASP A 80 -8.58 -19.36 6.47
CA ASP A 80 -10.04 -19.51 6.61
C ASP A 80 -10.67 -18.22 7.15
N LEU A 81 -11.32 -17.48 6.24
CA LEU A 81 -12.00 -16.21 6.49
C LEU A 81 -13.06 -16.33 7.59
N GLU A 82 -13.90 -17.35 7.53
CA GLU A 82 -14.99 -17.54 8.48
C GLU A 82 -14.48 -17.91 9.86
N LYS A 83 -13.48 -18.79 9.92
CA LYS A 83 -12.85 -19.17 11.17
C LYS A 83 -12.14 -17.98 11.81
N TYR A 84 -11.57 -17.07 11.02
CA TYR A 84 -10.98 -15.84 11.53
C TYR A 84 -12.04 -14.86 12.05
N ALA A 85 -13.14 -14.67 11.34
CA ALA A 85 -14.27 -13.81 11.75
C ALA A 85 -14.87 -14.21 13.11
N ARG A 86 -14.74 -15.49 13.51
CA ARG A 86 -15.22 -16.02 14.79
C ARG A 86 -14.18 -15.98 15.92
N ARG A 87 -12.98 -15.40 15.70
CA ARG A 87 -11.94 -15.30 16.75
C ARG A 87 -12.31 -14.26 17.79
N SER A 88 -11.84 -14.46 19.01
CA SER A 88 -11.93 -13.48 20.08
C SER A 88 -10.72 -12.54 20.09
N GLU A 89 -10.90 -11.36 20.67
CA GLU A 89 -9.78 -10.43 20.95
C GLU A 89 -8.71 -11.08 21.83
N SER A 90 -9.10 -11.95 22.77
CA SER A 90 -8.17 -12.71 23.61
C SER A 90 -7.33 -13.68 22.78
N TYR A 91 -7.89 -14.34 21.76
CA TYR A 91 -7.08 -15.17 20.87
C TYR A 91 -6.04 -14.33 20.12
N VAL A 92 -6.40 -13.13 19.67
CA VAL A 92 -5.42 -12.24 19.04
C VAL A 92 -4.33 -11.82 20.04
N THR A 93 -4.73 -11.36 21.22
CA THR A 93 -3.83 -10.79 22.23
C THR A 93 -2.92 -11.83 22.87
N ASP A 94 -3.45 -13.02 23.17
CA ASP A 94 -2.73 -14.02 23.95
C ASP A 94 -2.03 -15.05 23.07
N ILE A 95 -2.45 -15.19 21.80
CA ILE A 95 -1.98 -16.24 20.90
C ILE A 95 -1.30 -15.62 19.66
N LEU A 96 -1.97 -14.77 18.89
CA LEU A 96 -1.38 -14.24 17.65
C LEU A 96 -0.26 -13.24 17.91
N VAL A 97 -0.49 -12.20 18.71
CA VAL A 97 0.51 -11.14 18.95
C VAL A 97 1.81 -11.69 19.53
N PRO A 98 1.81 -12.54 20.58
CA PRO A 98 3.05 -13.13 21.10
C PRO A 98 3.79 -13.97 20.07
N TRP A 99 3.08 -14.59 19.12
CA TRP A 99 3.70 -15.31 18.02
C TRP A 99 4.38 -14.38 17.00
N PHE A 100 3.93 -13.14 16.80
CA PHE A 100 4.70 -12.19 15.98
C PHE A 100 5.88 -11.59 16.74
N GLU A 101 5.74 -11.40 18.06
CA GLU A 101 6.67 -10.64 18.90
C GLU A 101 7.84 -11.43 19.47
N ASP A 102 7.81 -12.77 19.40
CA ASP A 102 8.87 -13.57 20.01
C ASP A 102 10.27 -13.28 19.44
N GLU A 103 11.25 -13.76 20.20
CA GLU A 103 12.68 -13.49 19.98
C GLU A 103 13.21 -14.00 18.64
N THR A 104 12.54 -14.95 17.99
CA THR A 104 12.96 -15.48 16.68
C THR A 104 12.39 -14.62 15.55
N ARG A 105 11.09 -14.33 15.60
CA ARG A 105 10.38 -13.67 14.49
C ARG A 105 10.56 -12.16 14.52
N LYS A 106 10.46 -11.52 15.69
CA LYS A 106 10.56 -10.06 15.87
C LYS A 106 9.76 -9.27 14.82
N ALA A 107 8.58 -9.78 14.48
CA ALA A 107 7.70 -9.28 13.44
C ALA A 107 6.55 -8.41 14.00
N GLY A 108 6.53 -8.20 15.32
CA GLY A 108 5.62 -7.28 15.99
C GLY A 108 5.87 -5.81 15.63
N PHE A 109 4.82 -5.00 15.73
CA PHE A 109 4.88 -3.55 15.55
C PHE A 109 3.77 -2.86 16.36
N PRO A 110 3.89 -1.56 16.69
CA PRO A 110 3.01 -0.88 17.67
C PRO A 110 1.50 -0.97 17.44
N TYR A 111 1.05 -1.25 16.22
CA TYR A 111 -0.36 -1.32 15.83
C TYR A 111 -0.80 -2.73 15.41
N LEU A 112 0.04 -3.75 15.60
CA LEU A 112 -0.25 -5.11 15.17
C LEU A 112 -1.50 -5.67 15.86
N LYS A 113 -1.56 -5.53 17.20
CA LYS A 113 -2.69 -6.05 18.00
C LYS A 113 -4.02 -5.49 17.52
N ASP A 114 -4.12 -4.15 17.48
CA ASP A 114 -5.35 -3.47 17.09
C ASP A 114 -5.70 -3.78 15.63
N GLY A 115 -4.70 -3.81 14.74
CA GLY A 115 -4.91 -4.18 13.34
C GLY A 115 -5.46 -5.60 13.15
N LEU A 116 -4.97 -6.57 13.92
CA LEU A 116 -5.48 -7.95 13.88
C LEU A 116 -6.87 -8.08 14.54
N ILE A 117 -7.12 -7.37 15.65
CA ILE A 117 -8.44 -7.35 16.30
C ILE A 117 -9.47 -6.76 15.35
N GLU A 118 -9.20 -5.59 14.76
CA GLU A 118 -10.13 -4.96 13.84
C GLU A 118 -10.32 -5.80 12.57
N LEU A 119 -9.31 -6.54 12.12
CA LEU A 119 -9.42 -7.44 10.97
C LEU A 119 -10.50 -8.53 11.19
N ILE A 120 -10.81 -8.90 12.44
CA ILE A 120 -11.95 -9.79 12.75
C ILE A 120 -13.26 -9.15 12.28
N GLY A 121 -13.46 -7.86 12.55
CA GLY A 121 -14.64 -7.12 12.12
C GLY A 121 -14.74 -6.98 10.59
N ALA A 122 -13.60 -6.77 9.91
CA ALA A 122 -13.58 -6.78 8.45
C ALA A 122 -13.92 -8.16 7.88
N ALA A 123 -13.42 -9.23 8.49
CA ALA A 123 -13.75 -10.60 8.09
C ALA A 123 -15.25 -10.90 8.29
N ASP A 124 -15.83 -10.50 9.42
CA ASP A 124 -17.27 -10.66 9.71
C ASP A 124 -18.16 -9.95 8.68
N ILE A 125 -17.81 -8.73 8.26
CA ILE A 125 -18.53 -8.02 7.19
C ILE A 125 -18.54 -8.84 5.89
N LEU A 126 -17.38 -9.40 5.52
CA LEU A 126 -17.27 -10.20 4.29
C LEU A 126 -18.02 -11.53 4.39
N VAL A 127 -17.98 -12.21 5.54
CA VAL A 127 -18.78 -13.42 5.78
C VAL A 127 -20.27 -13.12 5.62
N LYS A 128 -20.77 -12.05 6.24
CA LYS A 128 -22.18 -11.63 6.09
C LYS A 128 -22.53 -11.28 4.65
N HIS A 129 -21.61 -10.70 3.90
CA HIS A 129 -21.79 -10.46 2.46
C HIS A 129 -21.94 -11.78 1.70
N CYS A 130 -21.09 -12.77 1.97
CA CYS A 130 -21.17 -14.09 1.37
C CYS A 130 -22.52 -14.76 1.65
N GLU A 131 -22.97 -14.74 2.91
CA GLU A 131 -24.26 -15.32 3.33
C GLU A 131 -25.46 -14.65 2.64
N LYS A 132 -25.42 -13.33 2.45
CA LYS A 132 -26.53 -12.57 1.86
C LYS A 132 -26.62 -12.72 0.34
N ASN A 133 -25.50 -12.86 -0.35
CA ASN A 133 -25.43 -12.78 -1.81
C ASN A 133 -25.14 -14.12 -2.50
N ASP A 134 -25.07 -15.23 -1.73
CA ASP A 134 -24.69 -16.56 -2.22
C ASP A 134 -23.41 -16.52 -3.07
N GLY A 135 -22.41 -15.77 -2.60
CA GLY A 135 -21.25 -15.38 -3.38
C GLY A 135 -19.95 -15.35 -2.59
N ALA A 136 -18.83 -15.39 -3.30
CA ALA A 136 -17.49 -15.27 -2.70
C ALA A 136 -17.24 -13.85 -2.18
N ALA A 137 -16.33 -13.71 -1.21
CA ALA A 137 -15.93 -12.43 -0.65
C ALA A 137 -15.34 -11.47 -1.70
N ASP A 138 -14.73 -11.99 -2.77
CA ASP A 138 -14.23 -11.18 -3.90
C ASP A 138 -15.36 -10.38 -4.60
N SER A 139 -16.59 -10.91 -4.56
CA SER A 139 -17.75 -10.22 -5.11
C SER A 139 -18.06 -8.90 -4.40
N TYR A 140 -17.70 -8.76 -3.12
CA TYR A 140 -17.85 -7.50 -2.39
C TYR A 140 -17.04 -6.38 -3.06
N PHE A 141 -15.77 -6.67 -3.37
CA PHE A 141 -14.86 -5.71 -3.99
C PHE A 141 -15.24 -5.43 -5.44
N THR A 142 -15.51 -6.46 -6.24
CA THR A 142 -15.86 -6.27 -7.66
C THR A 142 -17.21 -5.56 -7.85
N GLN A 143 -18.19 -5.77 -6.98
CA GLN A 143 -19.43 -4.99 -6.99
C GLN A 143 -19.18 -3.52 -6.63
N LEU A 144 -18.30 -3.26 -5.66
CA LEU A 144 -17.95 -1.90 -5.26
C LEU A 144 -17.17 -1.17 -6.38
N MET A 145 -16.29 -1.87 -7.10
CA MET A 145 -15.63 -1.35 -8.31
C MET A 145 -16.66 -0.90 -9.35
N LYS A 146 -17.63 -1.76 -9.69
CA LYS A 146 -18.70 -1.44 -10.66
C LYS A 146 -19.54 -0.23 -10.24
N LYS A 147 -19.79 -0.04 -8.94
CA LYS A 147 -20.51 1.12 -8.40
C LYS A 147 -19.73 2.43 -8.51
N HIS A 148 -18.41 2.35 -8.74
CA HIS A 148 -17.49 3.48 -8.80
C HIS A 148 -16.75 3.53 -10.14
N ASP A 149 -17.44 3.16 -11.23
CA ASP A 149 -16.94 3.24 -12.61
C ASP A 149 -15.56 2.58 -12.81
N ASP A 150 -15.35 1.46 -12.11
CA ASP A 150 -14.10 0.71 -12.09
C ASP A 150 -12.86 1.55 -11.69
N ASP A 151 -13.03 2.61 -10.86
CA ASP A 151 -11.94 3.40 -10.27
C ASP A 151 -11.47 2.81 -8.92
N PRO A 152 -10.35 2.05 -8.86
CA PRO A 152 -9.87 1.46 -7.62
C PRO A 152 -9.41 2.52 -6.61
N LYS A 153 -9.07 3.74 -7.05
CA LYS A 153 -8.71 4.84 -6.15
C LYS A 153 -9.92 5.29 -5.35
N GLN A 154 -11.09 5.36 -5.99
CA GLN A 154 -12.35 5.70 -5.31
C GLN A 154 -12.77 4.58 -4.36
N VAL A 155 -12.61 3.31 -4.77
CA VAL A 155 -12.89 2.17 -3.89
C VAL A 155 -11.97 2.15 -2.67
N ALA A 156 -10.68 2.44 -2.82
CA ALA A 156 -9.75 2.55 -1.69
C ALA A 156 -10.19 3.62 -0.68
N LEU A 157 -10.73 4.75 -1.16
CA LEU A 157 -11.31 5.79 -0.30
C LEU A 157 -12.57 5.29 0.43
N CYS A 158 -13.50 4.63 -0.28
CA CYS A 158 -14.72 4.08 0.32
C CYS A 158 -14.41 3.03 1.38
N LEU A 159 -13.44 2.16 1.14
CA LEU A 159 -13.05 1.12 2.09
C LEU A 159 -12.25 1.65 3.27
N GLY A 160 -11.56 2.78 3.11
CA GLY A 160 -10.54 3.22 4.06
C GLY A 160 -10.82 4.50 4.83
N MET A 161 -11.86 5.27 4.47
CA MET A 161 -12.21 6.52 5.14
C MET A 161 -13.26 6.34 6.23
N GLU A 162 -13.05 7.02 7.36
CA GLU A 162 -14.06 7.15 8.41
C GLU A 162 -15.35 7.80 7.88
N GLY A 163 -16.49 7.29 8.35
CA GLY A 163 -17.83 7.73 7.94
C GLY A 163 -18.31 7.21 6.59
N SER A 164 -17.50 6.43 5.85
CA SER A 164 -17.96 5.71 4.67
C SER A 164 -18.83 4.50 5.05
N GLU A 165 -19.93 4.29 4.32
CA GLU A 165 -20.80 3.11 4.49
C GLU A 165 -20.04 1.78 4.30
N HIS A 166 -19.01 1.79 3.45
CA HIS A 166 -18.23 0.61 3.10
C HIS A 166 -16.90 0.52 3.86
N LYS A 167 -16.68 1.35 4.87
CA LYS A 167 -15.45 1.35 5.67
C LYS A 167 -15.23 -0.06 6.25
N LEU A 168 -14.13 -0.70 5.85
CA LEU A 168 -13.70 -1.94 6.47
C LEU A 168 -12.86 -1.64 7.71
N PRO A 169 -13.15 -2.25 8.87
CA PRO A 169 -12.28 -2.21 10.05
C PRO A 169 -10.81 -2.56 9.71
N SER A 170 -9.84 -2.07 10.48
CA SER A 170 -8.39 -2.21 10.26
C SER A 170 -7.84 -1.42 9.06
N LEU A 171 -8.66 -1.14 8.05
CA LEU A 171 -8.18 -0.50 6.82
C LEU A 171 -8.34 1.01 6.87
N GLY A 172 -7.23 1.74 7.03
CA GLY A 172 -7.15 3.11 6.52
C GLY A 172 -6.97 3.10 4.99
N VAL A 173 -7.19 4.23 4.32
CA VAL A 173 -7.05 4.35 2.83
C VAL A 173 -5.78 3.70 2.26
N PRO A 174 -4.57 3.88 2.84
CA PRO A 174 -3.38 3.20 2.30
C PRO A 174 -3.45 1.68 2.41
N LEU A 175 -4.03 1.12 3.48
CA LEU A 175 -4.17 -0.33 3.63
C LEU A 175 -5.30 -0.89 2.76
N ALA A 176 -6.37 -0.11 2.55
CA ALA A 176 -7.40 -0.45 1.58
C ALA A 176 -6.83 -0.54 0.16
N ALA A 177 -6.00 0.44 -0.26
CA ALA A 177 -5.32 0.40 -1.54
C ALA A 177 -4.36 -0.80 -1.65
N GLU A 178 -3.61 -1.12 -0.59
CA GLU A 178 -2.75 -2.30 -0.55
C GLU A 178 -3.55 -3.61 -0.68
N ALA A 179 -4.69 -3.72 0.00
CA ALA A 179 -5.58 -4.88 -0.12
C ALA A 179 -6.14 -5.01 -1.55
N LEU A 180 -6.59 -3.91 -2.16
CA LEU A 180 -7.05 -3.90 -3.55
C LEU A 180 -5.94 -4.32 -4.52
N LYS A 181 -4.72 -3.82 -4.32
CA LYS A 181 -3.53 -4.22 -5.10
C LYS A 181 -3.20 -5.70 -4.92
N ASN A 182 -3.27 -6.24 -3.70
CA ASN A 182 -3.12 -7.68 -3.43
C ASN A 182 -4.22 -8.53 -4.08
N LEU A 183 -5.42 -7.96 -4.23
CA LEU A 183 -6.55 -8.55 -4.96
C LEU A 183 -6.46 -8.31 -6.48
N GLY A 184 -5.38 -7.74 -7.01
CA GLY A 184 -5.21 -7.55 -8.44
C GLY A 184 -5.97 -6.37 -9.06
N PHE A 185 -6.48 -5.45 -8.25
CA PHE A 185 -6.93 -4.15 -8.78
C PHE A 185 -5.71 -3.23 -8.91
N ASP A 186 -5.41 -2.78 -10.12
CA ASP A 186 -4.19 -2.00 -10.40
C ASP A 186 -4.29 -0.60 -9.80
N VAL A 187 -3.74 -0.41 -8.60
CA VAL A 187 -3.77 0.85 -7.85
C VAL A 187 -2.52 1.01 -7.00
N ALA A 188 -2.06 2.24 -6.86
CA ALA A 188 -0.92 2.55 -5.99
C ALA A 188 -1.34 2.60 -4.51
N LYS A 189 -0.42 2.26 -3.61
CA LYS A 189 -0.60 2.41 -2.17
C LYS A 189 -0.13 3.80 -1.74
N PRO A 190 -1.01 4.75 -1.37
CA PRO A 190 -0.58 6.08 -0.96
C PRO A 190 -0.08 6.08 0.49
N ASP A 191 0.96 5.30 0.78
CA ASP A 191 1.58 5.26 2.10
C ASP A 191 2.56 6.43 2.33
N ARG A 192 3.25 6.45 3.46
CA ARG A 192 4.18 7.54 3.80
C ARG A 192 5.35 7.66 2.81
N HIS A 193 5.82 6.56 2.23
CA HIS A 193 6.98 6.54 1.36
C HIS A 193 6.58 7.03 -0.03
N VAL A 194 5.48 6.50 -0.56
CA VAL A 194 4.94 6.88 -1.87
C VAL A 194 4.44 8.33 -1.85
N CYS A 195 3.67 8.74 -0.83
CA CYS A 195 3.24 10.14 -0.69
C CYS A 195 4.42 11.10 -0.61
N ARG A 196 5.48 10.74 0.13
CA ARG A 196 6.69 11.56 0.23
C ARG A 196 7.38 11.67 -1.13
N ALA A 197 7.58 10.57 -1.83
CA ALA A 197 8.24 10.58 -3.13
C ALA A 197 7.48 11.43 -4.15
N VAL A 198 6.17 11.21 -4.30
CA VAL A 198 5.32 11.98 -5.21
C VAL A 198 5.32 13.48 -4.88
N ALA A 199 5.24 13.83 -3.59
CA ALA A 199 5.37 15.21 -3.14
C ALA A 199 6.73 15.83 -3.50
N VAL A 200 7.82 15.12 -3.22
CA VAL A 200 9.18 15.59 -3.46
C VAL A 200 9.49 15.72 -4.96
N PHE A 201 8.92 14.84 -5.79
CA PHE A 201 8.96 14.96 -7.25
C PHE A 201 8.18 16.18 -7.76
N GLY A 202 7.45 16.90 -6.89
CA GLY A 202 6.70 18.10 -7.24
C GLY A 202 5.47 17.80 -8.08
N LEU A 203 4.89 16.61 -7.94
CA LEU A 203 3.73 16.15 -8.71
C LEU A 203 2.38 16.53 -8.08
N ILE A 204 2.39 16.90 -6.80
CA ILE A 204 1.22 17.36 -6.05
C ILE A 204 1.52 18.68 -5.38
N ASP A 205 0.48 19.51 -5.25
CA ASP A 205 0.60 20.84 -4.66
C ASP A 205 0.46 20.76 -3.14
N ILE A 206 1.57 20.96 -2.44
CA ILE A 206 1.64 20.93 -0.98
C ILE A 206 2.64 21.95 -0.47
N GLU A 207 2.50 22.30 0.80
CA GLU A 207 3.53 23.04 1.53
C GLU A 207 4.90 22.31 1.46
N PRO A 208 6.01 23.06 1.33
CA PRO A 208 7.34 22.47 1.28
C PRO A 208 7.63 21.58 2.50
N LEU A 209 8.05 20.34 2.23
CA LEU A 209 8.51 19.43 3.26
C LEU A 209 9.85 19.92 3.82
N GLY A 210 9.94 20.09 5.14
CA GLY A 210 11.07 20.70 5.82
C GLY A 210 12.09 19.72 6.37
N LYS A 211 11.71 18.46 6.65
CA LYS A 211 12.60 17.44 7.24
C LYS A 211 13.03 16.36 6.24
N LYS A 212 14.19 15.76 6.53
CA LYS A 212 14.89 14.74 5.71
C LYS A 212 14.02 13.58 5.22
N PHE A 213 13.02 13.18 6.02
CA PHE A 213 12.14 12.04 5.77
C PHE A 213 10.66 12.35 6.00
N GLU A 214 10.30 13.63 5.99
CA GLU A 214 8.93 14.09 6.18
C GLU A 214 8.04 13.61 5.03
N ALA A 215 6.78 13.31 5.35
CA ALA A 215 5.74 12.98 4.37
C ALA A 215 4.58 13.95 4.61
N PRO A 216 3.79 14.28 3.56
CA PRO A 216 2.62 15.13 3.72
C PRO A 216 1.59 14.49 4.67
N ALA A 217 0.72 15.33 5.23
CA ALA A 217 -0.41 14.86 6.02
C ALA A 217 -1.33 13.97 5.17
N LYS A 218 -1.87 12.91 5.77
CA LYS A 218 -2.76 11.93 5.11
C LYS A 218 -4.18 12.48 4.92
N LYS A 219 -4.32 13.62 4.22
CA LYS A 219 -5.62 14.18 3.83
C LYS A 219 -6.16 13.42 2.62
N LYS A 220 -7.49 13.27 2.54
CA LYS A 220 -8.19 12.58 1.42
C LYS A 220 -7.65 12.98 0.05
N GLU A 221 -7.52 14.29 -0.18
CA GLU A 221 -7.05 14.83 -1.46
C GLU A 221 -5.61 14.40 -1.78
N ILE A 222 -4.71 14.48 -0.81
CA ILE A 222 -3.31 14.06 -0.98
C ILE A 222 -3.22 12.57 -1.32
N LEU A 223 -4.01 11.73 -0.65
CA LEU A 223 -4.03 10.29 -0.90
C LEU A 223 -4.56 9.99 -2.32
N ARG A 224 -5.65 10.66 -2.73
CA ARG A 224 -6.22 10.50 -4.09
C ARG A 224 -5.26 10.97 -5.16
N GLN A 225 -4.68 12.16 -5.01
CA GLN A 225 -3.69 12.70 -5.94
C GLN A 225 -2.45 11.83 -6.02
N THR A 226 -1.96 11.31 -4.89
CA THR A 226 -0.81 10.39 -4.88
C THR A 226 -1.07 9.18 -5.76
N MET A 227 -2.22 8.51 -5.60
CA MET A 227 -2.56 7.35 -6.43
C MET A 227 -2.66 7.72 -7.92
N ALA A 228 -3.31 8.84 -8.24
CA ALA A 228 -3.44 9.31 -9.62
C ALA A 228 -2.08 9.68 -10.25
N LYS A 229 -1.15 10.27 -9.50
CA LYS A 229 0.18 10.61 -10.01
C LYS A 229 1.08 9.41 -10.23
N VAL A 230 0.95 8.36 -9.41
CA VAL A 230 1.64 7.09 -9.68
C VAL A 230 1.09 6.45 -10.96
N GLU A 231 -0.23 6.50 -11.18
CA GLU A 231 -0.86 6.05 -12.42
C GLU A 231 -0.37 6.85 -13.65
N GLU A 232 -0.24 8.16 -13.57
CA GLU A 232 0.34 8.98 -14.65
C GLU A 232 1.80 8.58 -14.97
N ILE A 233 2.62 8.28 -13.96
CA ILE A 233 3.99 7.78 -14.17
C ILE A 233 3.95 6.42 -14.87
N ALA A 234 3.06 5.52 -14.43
CA ALA A 234 2.88 4.19 -15.02
C ALA A 234 2.49 4.25 -16.48
N ASN A 235 1.53 5.10 -16.82
CA ASN A 235 1.12 5.34 -18.22
C ASN A 235 2.27 5.92 -19.06
N ALA A 236 3.04 6.87 -18.52
CA ALA A 236 4.20 7.44 -19.22
C ALA A 236 5.36 6.45 -19.39
N ALA A 237 5.46 5.44 -18.52
CA ALA A 237 6.48 4.40 -18.56
C ALA A 237 6.04 3.14 -19.33
N ASP A 238 4.78 3.06 -19.76
CA ASP A 238 4.16 1.84 -20.29
C ASP A 238 4.34 0.64 -19.33
N LYS A 239 3.96 0.84 -18.07
CA LYS A 239 4.06 -0.13 -16.98
C LYS A 239 2.74 -0.20 -16.19
N ARG A 240 2.57 -1.28 -15.43
CA ARG A 240 1.49 -1.43 -14.45
C ARG A 240 1.66 -0.47 -13.27
N ILE A 241 0.56 -0.01 -12.69
CA ILE A 241 0.57 0.91 -11.55
C ILE A 241 1.23 0.25 -10.35
N ALA A 242 0.90 -1.00 -10.05
CA ALA A 242 1.51 -1.79 -8.98
C ALA A 242 3.03 -1.92 -9.12
N PHE A 243 3.55 -2.02 -10.35
CA PHE A 243 5.00 -2.09 -10.60
C PHE A 243 5.69 -0.77 -10.24
N ILE A 244 5.14 0.36 -10.71
CA ILE A 244 5.68 1.68 -10.41
C ILE A 244 5.56 2.02 -8.93
N ASP A 245 4.43 1.71 -8.31
CA ASP A 245 4.19 1.90 -6.88
C ASP A 245 5.27 1.20 -6.05
N ASN A 246 5.53 -0.07 -6.32
CA ASN A 246 6.55 -0.84 -5.60
C ASN A 246 7.97 -0.30 -5.83
N ALA A 247 8.30 0.12 -7.05
CA ALA A 247 9.59 0.75 -7.35
C ALA A 247 9.78 2.06 -6.58
N ILE A 248 8.75 2.93 -6.57
CA ILE A 248 8.76 4.19 -5.82
C ILE A 248 8.86 3.92 -4.31
N TRP A 249 8.14 2.94 -3.79
CA TRP A 249 8.20 2.54 -2.38
C TRP A 249 9.61 2.13 -1.96
N MET A 250 10.31 1.33 -2.79
CA MET A 250 11.69 0.89 -2.52
C MET A 250 12.67 2.05 -2.37
N LEU A 251 12.45 3.20 -3.03
CA LEU A 251 13.29 4.39 -2.84
C LEU A 251 13.24 4.88 -1.38
N GLY A 252 12.08 4.79 -0.73
CA GLY A 252 11.87 5.33 0.62
C GLY A 252 11.97 4.30 1.75
N ALA A 253 11.75 3.02 1.46
CA ALA A 253 11.81 1.93 2.42
C ALA A 253 13.21 1.76 3.01
N LYS A 254 13.30 1.25 4.24
CA LYS A 254 14.59 0.98 4.90
C LYS A 254 15.23 -0.30 4.35
N GLU A 255 16.54 -0.39 4.45
CA GLU A 255 17.25 -1.65 4.26
C GLU A 255 16.71 -2.74 5.22
N PRO A 256 16.66 -4.01 4.78
CA PRO A 256 17.11 -4.52 3.48
C PRO A 256 16.06 -4.39 2.36
N SER A 257 14.89 -3.78 2.63
CA SER A 257 13.75 -3.73 1.69
C SER A 257 13.82 -2.58 0.68
N GLY A 258 14.67 -1.57 0.91
CA GLY A 258 14.79 -0.40 0.03
C GLY A 258 16.08 0.40 0.27
N LEU A 259 16.15 1.58 -0.34
CA LEU A 259 17.34 2.44 -0.38
C LEU A 259 17.38 3.54 0.69
N HIS A 260 16.26 3.74 1.40
CA HIS A 260 16.09 4.76 2.43
C HIS A 260 16.50 6.18 2.00
N LEU A 261 16.20 6.55 0.75
CA LEU A 261 16.57 7.85 0.19
C LEU A 261 15.93 9.01 0.96
N THR A 262 16.70 10.07 1.10
CA THR A 262 16.28 11.34 1.66
C THR A 262 15.42 12.14 0.70
N SER A 263 14.68 13.13 1.19
CA SER A 263 13.95 14.06 0.33
C SER A 263 14.86 14.76 -0.70
N GLN A 264 16.12 15.06 -0.35
CA GLN A 264 17.06 15.68 -1.29
C GLN A 264 17.45 14.71 -2.42
N GLN A 265 17.79 13.47 -2.09
CA GLN A 265 18.12 12.44 -3.09
C GLN A 265 16.91 12.09 -3.99
N LEU A 266 15.70 12.06 -3.43
CA LEU A 266 14.48 11.91 -4.22
C LEU A 266 14.27 13.09 -5.18
N ALA A 267 14.52 14.32 -4.73
CA ALA A 267 14.36 15.52 -5.57
C ALA A 267 15.34 15.53 -6.75
N GLU A 268 16.57 15.02 -6.55
CA GLU A 268 17.57 14.88 -7.60
C GLU A 268 17.07 13.99 -8.75
N LEU A 269 16.29 12.92 -8.46
CA LEU A 269 15.66 12.08 -9.50
C LEU A 269 14.67 12.85 -10.37
N ALA A 270 14.03 13.89 -9.81
CA ALA A 270 13.12 14.78 -10.52
C ALA A 270 13.82 15.98 -11.18
N GLY A 271 15.15 16.09 -11.06
CA GLY A 271 15.90 17.28 -11.49
C GLY A 271 15.57 18.53 -10.66
N ILE A 272 15.08 18.35 -9.42
CA ILE A 272 14.68 19.42 -8.52
C ILE A 272 15.78 19.66 -7.48
N ASN A 273 16.17 20.92 -7.31
CA ASN A 273 16.99 21.33 -6.17
C ASN A 273 16.09 21.96 -5.09
N LEU A 274 15.87 21.23 -3.98
CA LEU A 274 14.95 21.68 -2.91
C LEU A 274 15.43 22.95 -2.21
N ILE A 275 16.75 23.20 -2.16
CA ILE A 275 17.32 24.41 -1.56
C ILE A 275 16.92 25.65 -2.38
N GLN A 276 17.01 25.55 -3.71
CA GLN A 276 16.61 26.64 -4.61
C GLN A 276 15.09 26.88 -4.57
N ARG A 277 14.29 25.80 -4.50
CA ARG A 277 12.82 25.90 -4.45
C ARG A 277 12.32 26.58 -3.17
N LYS A 278 12.93 26.28 -2.03
CA LYS A 278 12.61 26.93 -0.75
C LYS A 278 12.97 28.43 -0.76
N ALA A 279 14.08 28.81 -1.41
CA ALA A 279 14.48 30.20 -1.56
C ALA A 279 13.51 31.00 -2.45
N MET A 280 13.02 30.42 -3.55
CA MET A 280 12.01 31.05 -4.41
C MET A 280 10.67 31.25 -3.71
N ASN A 281 10.17 30.22 -3.02
CA ASN A 281 8.89 30.32 -2.31
C ASN A 281 8.96 31.30 -1.13
N GLY A 282 10.10 31.39 -0.45
CA GLY A 282 10.33 32.41 0.58
C GLY A 282 10.39 33.83 0.02
N LEU A 283 10.88 34.02 -1.20
CA LEU A 283 10.90 35.33 -1.87
C LEU A 283 9.49 35.78 -2.29
N LEU A 284 8.67 34.86 -2.80
CA LEU A 284 7.29 35.13 -3.20
C LEU A 284 6.39 35.46 -2.00
N ALA A 285 6.56 34.77 -0.87
CA ALA A 285 5.83 35.08 0.37
C ALA A 285 6.22 36.41 1.02
N LEU A 286 7.28 37.09 0.55
CA LEU A 286 7.67 38.44 0.96
C LEU A 286 7.16 39.53 0.00
N LEU A 287 6.55 39.13 -1.12
CA LEU A 287 6.00 40.02 -2.15
C LEU A 287 4.47 40.08 -2.16
N ASP A 288 3.82 39.30 -1.30
CA ASP A 288 2.38 39.36 -0.94
C ASP A 288 2.18 40.05 0.42
#